data_AF-B4WLT0-F1
#
_entry.id   AF-B4WLT0-F1
#
_cell.length_a   1.000
_cell.length_b   1.000
_cell.length_c   1.000
_cell.angle_alpha   90.00
_cell.angle_beta   90.00
_cell.angle_gamma   90.00
#
_symmetry.space_group_name_H-M   'P 1'
#
loop_
_entity.id
_entity.type
_entity.pdbx_description
1 polymer ?
#
loop_
_entity_poly.entity_id
_entity_poly.type
_entity_poly.pdbx_seq_one_letter_code
_entity_poly.pdbx_strand_id
1 'polypeptide(L)'
;MTIMNWVDILVPPQFLNPIWELETVGSLVEGAPLLLFATFLIFYGEDAYRGVLEQRLVRLLSQACLLVAVCFFLLMPIGANSTIRINREIDQQAGDSFGLQMAQIDQLEEQVDEISTEEIAAILESQGIQAADSDPTVSSKDRLLEYLVETRQNVMQETSAVKRGRKRSTTKNAIKWGIGAIIVSFTLVYLWRLTQWARVPVIKKLR
;
A
#
# COMPACT_ATOMS: atom_id res chain seq x y z
N MET A 1 -21.31 7.20 2.71
CA MET A 1 -20.76 5.84 2.88
C MET A 1 -19.45 5.92 3.65
N THR A 2 -19.45 6.15 4.97
CA THR A 2 -18.21 6.49 5.70
C THR A 2 -18.02 5.80 7.04
N ILE A 3 -18.99 5.02 7.53
CA ILE A 3 -18.86 4.27 8.80
C ILE A 3 -18.74 2.76 8.54
N MET A 4 -19.42 2.22 7.53
CA MET A 4 -19.35 0.79 7.17
C MET A 4 -17.91 0.34 6.83
N ASN A 5 -17.10 1.22 6.25
CA ASN A 5 -15.73 0.90 5.82
C ASN A 5 -14.72 0.67 6.95
N TRP A 6 -14.99 1.17 8.17
CA TRP A 6 -14.05 1.03 9.29
C TRP A 6 -14.06 -0.38 9.90
N VAL A 7 -15.19 -1.07 9.80
CA VAL A 7 -15.33 -2.45 10.27
C VAL A 7 -14.64 -3.42 9.30
N ASP A 8 -14.73 -3.15 8.00
CA ASP A 8 -14.07 -3.95 6.96
C ASP A 8 -12.53 -3.83 6.99
N ILE A 9 -11.99 -2.69 7.45
CA ILE A 9 -10.53 -2.55 7.67
C ILE A 9 -10.06 -3.47 8.80
N LEU A 10 -10.86 -3.64 9.87
CA LEU A 10 -10.46 -4.40 11.06
C LEU A 10 -10.78 -5.90 10.99
N VAL A 11 -11.61 -6.35 10.04
CA VAL A 11 -12.09 -7.73 9.96
C VAL A 11 -11.99 -8.28 8.53
N PRO A 12 -11.21 -9.35 8.28
CA PRO A 12 -10.38 -10.08 9.24
C PRO A 12 -9.05 -9.35 9.53
N PRO A 13 -8.62 -9.25 10.79
CA PRO A 13 -7.36 -8.62 11.13
C PRO A 13 -6.18 -9.46 10.62
N GLN A 14 -5.41 -8.92 9.67
CA GLN A 14 -4.25 -9.58 9.09
C GLN A 14 -2.94 -8.92 9.59
N PHE A 15 -2.72 -8.90 10.91
CA PHE A 15 -1.57 -8.28 11.58
C PHE A 15 -0.18 -8.85 11.21
N LEU A 16 -0.13 -9.79 10.26
CA LEU A 16 1.11 -10.36 9.71
C LEU A 16 1.22 -10.17 8.19
N ASN A 17 0.16 -9.67 7.54
CA ASN A 17 0.19 -9.35 6.13
C ASN A 17 0.71 -7.91 5.98
N PRO A 18 1.89 -7.71 5.37
CA PRO A 18 2.48 -6.39 5.32
C PRO A 18 1.69 -5.43 4.42
N ILE A 19 0.95 -5.95 3.44
CA ILE A 19 0.05 -5.14 2.59
C ILE A 19 -1.08 -4.58 3.44
N TRP A 20 -1.77 -5.44 4.19
CA TRP A 20 -2.86 -5.03 5.07
C TRP A 20 -2.38 -4.05 6.15
N GLU A 21 -1.22 -4.29 6.75
CA GLU A 21 -0.62 -3.39 7.74
C GLU A 21 -0.42 -1.98 7.15
N LEU A 22 0.16 -1.89 5.94
CA LEU A 22 0.45 -0.62 5.28
C LEU A 22 -0.84 0.10 4.86
N GLU A 23 -1.84 -0.63 4.32
CA GLU A 23 -3.16 -0.07 3.95
C GLU A 23 -3.96 0.40 5.16
N THR A 24 -3.88 -0.31 6.28
CA THR A 24 -4.52 0.07 7.54
C THR A 24 -3.92 1.35 8.09
N VAL A 25 -2.57 1.47 8.07
CA VAL A 25 -1.87 2.72 8.41
C VAL A 25 -2.37 3.86 7.53
N GLY A 26 -2.45 3.64 6.22
CA GLY A 26 -2.95 4.63 5.26
C GLY A 26 -4.36 5.09 5.58
N SER A 27 -5.28 4.16 5.81
CA SER A 27 -6.68 4.44 6.09
C SER A 27 -6.87 5.21 7.41
N LEU A 28 -6.10 4.87 8.45
CA LEU A 28 -6.09 5.60 9.72
C LEU A 28 -5.60 7.04 9.57
N VAL A 29 -4.51 7.22 8.82
CA VAL A 29 -3.93 8.55 8.56
C VAL A 29 -4.86 9.42 7.71
N GLU A 30 -5.53 8.84 6.71
CA GLU A 30 -6.47 9.57 5.85
C GLU A 30 -7.78 9.92 6.57
N GLY A 31 -8.20 9.13 7.57
CA GLY A 31 -9.31 9.44 8.46
C GLY A 31 -8.98 10.44 9.58
N ALA A 32 -7.70 10.69 9.84
CA ALA A 32 -7.25 11.52 10.96
C ALA A 32 -7.73 12.99 10.91
N PRO A 33 -7.82 13.68 9.75
CA PRO A 33 -8.33 15.05 9.71
C PRO A 33 -9.71 15.19 10.33
N LEU A 34 -10.62 14.25 10.07
CA LEU A 34 -11.97 14.26 10.66
C LEU A 34 -11.91 14.15 12.19
N LEU A 35 -11.07 13.25 12.70
CA LEU A 35 -10.86 13.07 14.14
C LEU A 35 -10.29 14.35 14.78
N LEU A 36 -9.33 15.01 14.12
CA LEU A 36 -8.76 16.27 14.58
C LEU A 36 -9.80 17.39 14.63
N PHE A 37 -10.63 17.53 13.58
CA PHE A 37 -11.70 18.53 13.55
C PHE A 37 -12.75 18.30 14.64
N ALA A 38 -13.20 17.05 14.80
CA ALA A 38 -14.15 16.69 15.86
C ALA A 38 -13.58 17.04 17.25
N THR A 39 -12.32 16.67 17.48
CA THR A 39 -11.62 16.95 18.74
C THR A 39 -11.49 18.46 18.99
N PHE A 40 -11.13 19.23 17.96
CA PHE A 40 -11.03 20.69 18.05
C PHE A 40 -12.37 21.34 18.40
N LEU A 41 -13.47 20.93 17.76
CA LEU A 41 -14.82 21.43 18.08
C LEU A 41 -15.25 21.09 19.51
N ILE A 42 -14.96 19.88 19.98
CA ILE A 42 -15.36 19.45 21.34
C ILE A 42 -14.62 20.28 22.40
N PHE A 43 -13.35 20.62 22.16
CA PHE A 43 -12.57 21.46 23.07
C PHE A 43 -12.82 22.96 22.90
N TYR A 44 -13.51 23.38 21.83
CA TYR A 44 -13.93 24.75 21.64
C TYR A 44 -14.92 25.16 22.76
N GLY A 45 -14.66 26.28 23.44
CA GLY A 45 -15.47 26.78 24.56
C GLY A 45 -14.90 26.56 25.96
N GLU A 46 -13.75 25.88 26.09
CA GLU A 46 -12.99 25.72 27.36
C GLU A 46 -13.87 25.34 28.56
N ASP A 47 -13.76 26.02 29.71
CA ASP A 47 -14.46 25.70 30.96
C ASP A 47 -15.76 26.51 31.16
N ALA A 48 -16.16 27.31 30.17
CA ALA A 48 -17.34 28.16 30.28
C ALA A 48 -18.62 27.31 30.27
N TYR A 49 -19.34 27.29 31.39
CA TYR A 49 -20.66 26.67 31.55
C TYR A 49 -20.75 25.14 31.37
N ARG A 50 -19.65 24.40 31.57
CA ARG A 50 -19.68 22.93 31.47
C ARG A 50 -20.18 22.26 32.76
N GLY A 51 -21.04 21.26 32.59
CA GLY A 51 -21.51 20.41 33.70
C GLY A 51 -20.42 19.45 34.20
N VAL A 52 -20.58 18.91 35.41
CA VAL A 52 -19.60 18.00 36.04
C VAL A 52 -19.37 16.72 35.21
N LEU A 53 -20.42 16.20 34.55
CA LEU A 53 -20.31 15.05 33.64
C LEU A 53 -19.53 15.40 32.37
N GLU A 54 -19.77 16.58 31.81
CA GLU A 54 -19.09 17.06 30.63
C GLU A 54 -17.60 17.28 30.90
N GLN A 55 -17.23 17.86 32.04
CA GLN A 55 -15.84 17.99 32.48
C GLN A 55 -15.13 16.63 32.61
N ARG A 56 -15.81 15.58 33.08
CA ARG A 56 -15.25 14.21 33.12
C ARG A 56 -15.02 13.65 31.72
N LEU A 57 -15.98 13.83 30.80
CA LEU A 57 -15.85 13.37 29.41
C LEU A 57 -14.72 14.08 28.67
N VAL A 58 -14.62 15.40 28.81
CA VAL A 58 -13.53 16.21 28.22
C VAL A 58 -12.17 15.79 28.76
N ARG A 59 -12.07 15.48 30.06
CA ARG A 59 -10.83 14.94 30.66
C ARG A 59 -10.43 13.60 30.05
N LEU A 60 -11.38 12.68 29.90
CA LEU A 60 -11.13 11.37 29.29
C LEU A 60 -10.73 11.51 27.82
N LEU A 61 -11.42 12.38 27.07
CA LEU A 61 -11.12 12.66 25.67
C LEU A 61 -9.73 13.29 25.51
N SER A 62 -9.35 14.18 26.42
CA SER A 62 -8.02 14.76 26.45
C SER A 62 -6.95 13.68 26.66
N GLN A 63 -7.12 12.78 27.63
CA GLN A 63 -6.19 11.65 27.80
C GLN A 63 -6.17 10.71 26.60
N ALA A 64 -7.32 10.48 25.96
CA ALA A 64 -7.42 9.70 24.74
C ALA A 64 -6.61 10.33 23.59
N CYS A 65 -6.55 11.66 23.46
CA CYS A 65 -5.71 12.32 22.47
C CYS A 65 -4.23 11.94 22.60
N LEU A 66 -3.72 11.85 23.84
CA LEU A 66 -2.34 11.43 24.08
C LEU A 66 -2.13 9.96 23.69
N LEU A 67 -3.06 9.09 24.07
CA LEU A 67 -3.01 7.67 23.71
C LEU A 67 -3.00 7.50 22.18
N VAL A 68 -3.92 8.18 21.48
CA VAL A 68 -4.01 8.14 20.03
C VAL A 68 -2.75 8.72 19.39
N ALA A 69 -2.17 9.79 19.94
CA ALA A 69 -0.90 10.33 19.44
C ALA A 69 0.25 9.32 19.52
N VAL A 70 0.33 8.57 20.62
CA VAL A 70 1.31 7.48 20.79
C VAL A 70 1.05 6.36 19.80
N CYS A 71 -0.21 5.97 19.57
CA CYS A 71 -0.56 4.99 18.55
C CYS A 71 -0.10 5.44 17.16
N PHE A 72 -0.38 6.68 16.74
CA PHE A 72 0.07 7.22 15.45
C PHE A 72 1.60 7.27 15.34
N PHE A 73 2.31 7.55 16.43
CA PHE A 73 3.76 7.49 16.46
C PHE A 73 4.26 6.06 16.23
N LEU A 74 3.59 5.07 16.83
CA LEU A 74 3.92 3.64 16.67
C LEU A 74 3.59 3.08 15.28
N LEU A 75 2.69 3.72 14.51
CA LEU A 75 2.44 3.36 13.12
C LEU A 75 3.65 3.58 12.22
N MET A 76 4.56 4.49 12.58
CA MET A 76 5.75 4.80 11.79
C MET A 76 6.72 3.61 11.66
N PRO A 77 7.19 2.97 12.75
CA PRO A 77 8.04 1.79 12.64
C PRO A 77 7.31 0.60 12.00
N ILE A 78 6.00 0.47 12.23
CA ILE A 78 5.18 -0.57 11.61
C ILE A 78 5.19 -0.40 10.08
N GLY A 79 4.73 0.74 9.57
CA GLY A 79 4.66 1.00 8.13
C GLY A 79 6.01 0.90 7.41
N ALA A 80 7.10 1.31 8.08
CA ALA A 80 8.46 1.15 7.55
C ALA A 80 8.85 -0.34 7.41
N ASN A 81 8.62 -1.15 8.45
CA ASN A 81 8.91 -2.58 8.41
C ASN A 81 8.05 -3.31 7.37
N SER A 82 6.76 -3.01 7.29
CA SER A 82 5.85 -3.60 6.30
C SER A 82 6.29 -3.26 4.87
N THR A 83 6.74 -2.02 4.62
CA THR A 83 7.26 -1.60 3.31
C THR A 83 8.49 -2.38 2.89
N ILE A 84 9.42 -2.63 3.82
CA ILE A 84 10.62 -3.44 3.55
C ILE A 84 10.21 -4.88 3.20
N ARG A 85 9.25 -5.45 3.93
CA ARG A 85 8.72 -6.80 3.66
C ARG A 85 8.04 -6.89 2.29
N ILE A 86 7.15 -5.95 1.97
CA ILE A 86 6.49 -5.87 0.65
C ILE A 86 7.53 -5.79 -0.48
N ASN A 87 8.57 -4.96 -0.31
CA ASN A 87 9.59 -4.82 -1.34
C ASN A 87 10.37 -6.13 -1.58
N ARG A 88 10.59 -6.95 -0.54
CA ARG A 88 11.18 -8.29 -0.67
C ARG A 88 10.21 -9.27 -1.33
N GLU A 89 8.93 -9.22 -0.98
CA GLU A 89 7.90 -10.06 -1.63
C GLU A 89 7.76 -9.72 -3.12
N ILE A 90 7.84 -8.44 -3.50
CA ILE A 90 7.88 -8.01 -4.90
C ILE A 90 9.12 -8.57 -5.62
N ASP A 91 10.28 -8.61 -4.95
CA ASP A 91 11.49 -9.19 -5.52
C ASP A 91 11.34 -10.70 -5.77
N GLN A 92 10.79 -11.43 -4.80
CA GLN A 92 10.57 -12.87 -4.88
C GLN A 92 9.53 -13.22 -5.96
N GLN A 93 8.35 -12.62 -5.90
CA GLN A 93 7.27 -12.88 -6.87
C GLN A 93 7.68 -12.53 -8.31
N ALA A 94 8.42 -11.43 -8.49
CA ALA A 94 8.95 -11.07 -9.81
C ALA A 94 10.00 -12.08 -10.29
N GLY A 95 10.86 -12.60 -9.40
CA GLY A 95 11.83 -13.64 -9.73
C GLY A 95 11.17 -14.96 -10.12
N ASP A 96 10.18 -15.41 -9.35
CA ASP A 96 9.46 -16.66 -9.60
C ASP A 96 8.65 -16.59 -10.91
N SER A 97 7.91 -15.49 -11.12
CA SER A 97 7.12 -15.28 -12.34
C SER A 97 8.02 -15.16 -13.57
N PHE A 98 9.16 -14.48 -13.44
CA PHE A 98 10.14 -14.35 -14.51
C PHE A 98 10.82 -15.68 -14.83
N GLY A 99 11.23 -16.44 -13.82
CA GLY A 99 11.86 -17.75 -14.00
C GLY A 99 10.93 -18.74 -14.69
N LEU A 100 9.64 -18.75 -14.33
CA LEU A 100 8.63 -19.57 -15.01
C LEU A 100 8.43 -19.18 -16.47
N GLN A 101 8.34 -17.87 -16.77
CA GLN A 101 8.19 -17.39 -18.15
C GLN A 101 9.44 -17.67 -18.98
N MET A 102 10.63 -17.51 -18.40
CA MET A 102 11.88 -17.81 -19.10
C MET A 102 12.05 -19.31 -19.36
N ALA A 103 11.73 -20.16 -18.39
CA ALA A 103 11.77 -21.61 -18.59
C ALA A 103 10.82 -22.09 -19.70
N GLN A 104 9.66 -21.44 -19.86
CA GLN A 104 8.76 -21.72 -20.98
C GLN A 104 9.36 -21.30 -22.32
N ILE A 105 9.98 -20.11 -22.38
CA ILE A 105 10.68 -19.64 -23.59
C ILE A 105 11.85 -20.57 -23.93
N ASP A 106 12.65 -20.97 -22.95
CA ASP A 106 13.79 -21.87 -23.13
C ASP A 106 13.34 -23.25 -23.63
N GLN A 107 12.27 -23.81 -23.07
CA GLN A 107 11.68 -25.07 -23.53
C GLN A 107 11.13 -24.99 -24.96
N LEU A 108 10.54 -23.86 -25.33
CA LEU A 108 10.08 -23.62 -26.69
C LEU A 108 11.27 -23.51 -27.65
N GLU A 109 12.33 -22.79 -27.26
CA GLU A 109 13.57 -22.62 -28.04
C GLU A 109 14.26 -23.96 -28.31
N GLU A 110 14.41 -24.83 -27.29
CA GLU A 110 14.95 -26.18 -27.45
C GLU A 110 14.07 -27.07 -28.35
N GLN A 111 12.75 -26.94 -28.23
CA GLN A 111 11.83 -27.74 -29.04
C GLN A 111 11.83 -27.29 -30.49
N VAL A 112 12.03 -26.01 -30.83
CA VAL A 112 11.99 -25.48 -32.22
C VAL A 112 12.85 -26.28 -33.21
N ASP A 113 13.95 -26.87 -32.75
CA ASP A 113 14.81 -27.73 -33.58
C ASP A 113 14.18 -29.11 -33.87
N GLU A 114 13.36 -29.63 -32.97
CA GLU A 114 12.71 -30.96 -33.04
C GLU A 114 11.29 -30.92 -33.63
N ILE A 115 10.56 -29.79 -33.56
CA ILE A 115 9.16 -29.69 -34.00
C ILE A 115 9.01 -29.57 -35.53
N SER A 116 7.89 -30.08 -36.05
CA SER A 116 7.52 -29.98 -37.46
C SER A 116 7.12 -28.56 -37.86
N THR A 117 7.28 -28.22 -39.15
CA THR A 117 6.94 -26.89 -39.69
C THR A 117 5.46 -26.53 -39.56
N GLU A 118 4.57 -27.54 -39.53
CA GLU A 118 3.12 -27.37 -39.34
C GLU A 118 2.75 -27.04 -37.89
N GLU A 119 3.44 -27.63 -36.91
CA GLU A 119 3.28 -27.29 -35.49
C GLU A 119 3.80 -25.88 -35.17
N ILE A 120 4.88 -25.46 -35.83
CA ILE A 120 5.41 -24.09 -35.74
C ILE A 120 4.40 -23.06 -36.27
N ALA A 121 3.73 -23.36 -37.39
CA ALA A 121 2.69 -22.51 -37.93
C ALA A 121 1.48 -22.38 -36.97
N ALA A 122 1.08 -23.48 -36.32
CA ALA A 122 0.01 -23.46 -35.32
C ALA A 122 0.37 -22.63 -34.07
N ILE A 123 1.63 -22.68 -33.62
CA ILE A 123 2.11 -21.86 -32.50
C ILE A 123 2.08 -20.37 -32.87
N LEU A 124 2.60 -20.00 -34.04
CA LEU A 124 2.57 -18.61 -34.53
C LEU A 124 1.13 -18.08 -34.67
N GLU A 125 0.22 -18.90 -35.19
CA GLU A 125 -1.18 -18.53 -35.35
C GLU A 125 -1.89 -18.36 -33.99
N SER A 126 -1.57 -19.19 -32.99
CA SER A 126 -2.08 -19.05 -31.62
C SER A 126 -1.63 -17.76 -30.92
N GLN A 127 -0.50 -17.19 -31.35
CA GLN A 127 0.03 -15.91 -30.87
C GLN A 127 -0.46 -14.72 -31.73
N GLY A 128 -1.36 -14.96 -32.69
CA GLY A 128 -1.94 -13.93 -33.54
C GLY A 128 -1.07 -13.51 -34.74
N ILE A 129 -0.01 -14.25 -35.04
CA ILE A 129 0.87 -14.01 -36.21
C ILE A 129 0.34 -14.83 -37.39
N GLN A 130 -0.35 -14.19 -38.34
CA GLN A 130 -0.89 -14.87 -39.51
C GLN A 130 0.21 -15.17 -40.55
N ALA A 131 0.21 -16.39 -41.10
CA ALA A 131 1.08 -16.83 -42.19
C ALA A 131 0.80 -16.13 -43.56
N ALA A 132 -0.22 -15.28 -43.64
CA ALA A 132 -0.64 -14.62 -44.87
C ALA A 132 0.07 -13.28 -45.15
N ASP A 133 0.73 -12.68 -44.16
CA ASP A 133 1.37 -11.36 -44.26
C ASP A 133 2.87 -11.43 -44.63
N SER A 134 3.34 -12.56 -45.15
CA SER A 134 4.76 -12.90 -45.19
C SER A 134 5.42 -12.99 -46.57
N ASP A 135 6.59 -12.35 -46.67
CA ASP A 135 7.63 -12.58 -47.66
C ASP A 135 8.02 -14.07 -47.69
N PRO A 136 7.95 -14.77 -48.85
CA PRO A 136 8.13 -16.22 -48.99
C PRO A 136 9.56 -16.72 -48.75
N THR A 137 10.50 -15.83 -48.40
CA THR A 137 11.93 -16.12 -48.32
C THR A 137 12.43 -16.51 -46.92
N VAL A 138 11.65 -16.24 -45.86
CA VAL A 138 12.07 -16.47 -44.45
C VAL A 138 11.44 -17.76 -43.92
N SER A 139 12.25 -18.67 -43.36
CA SER A 139 11.75 -19.92 -42.82
C SER A 139 10.85 -19.68 -41.60
N SER A 140 9.80 -20.49 -41.43
CA SER A 140 8.90 -20.40 -40.27
C SER A 140 9.62 -20.61 -38.94
N LYS A 141 10.77 -21.32 -38.95
CA LYS A 141 11.65 -21.52 -37.81
C LYS A 141 12.36 -20.23 -37.39
N ASP A 142 12.95 -19.52 -38.34
CA ASP A 142 13.65 -18.24 -38.06
C ASP A 142 12.69 -17.19 -37.48
N ARG A 143 11.43 -17.17 -37.95
CA ARG A 143 10.38 -16.29 -37.42
C ARG A 143 10.00 -16.63 -35.99
N LEU A 144 9.86 -17.91 -35.66
CA LEU A 144 9.56 -18.34 -34.30
C LEU A 144 10.72 -18.00 -33.36
N LEU A 145 11.97 -18.19 -33.78
CA LEU A 145 13.15 -17.79 -33.01
C LEU A 145 13.21 -16.27 -32.80
N GLU A 146 12.96 -15.47 -33.85
CA GLU A 146 12.92 -14.00 -33.73
C GLU A 146 11.82 -13.55 -32.76
N TYR A 147 10.62 -14.15 -32.84
CA TYR A 147 9.54 -13.90 -31.91
C TYR A 147 9.88 -14.29 -30.46
N LEU A 148 10.57 -15.42 -30.25
CA LEU A 148 11.01 -15.84 -28.91
C LEU A 148 12.06 -14.89 -28.33
N VAL A 149 12.99 -14.38 -29.16
CA VAL A 149 13.98 -13.38 -28.75
C VAL A 149 13.29 -12.05 -28.38
N GLU A 150 12.35 -11.58 -29.19
CA GLU A 150 11.56 -10.38 -28.91
C GLU A 150 10.73 -10.55 -27.63
N THR A 151 10.05 -11.69 -27.48
CA THR A 151 9.25 -12.02 -26.30
C THR A 151 10.11 -12.07 -25.04
N ARG A 152 11.29 -12.70 -25.09
CA ARG A 152 12.28 -12.72 -24.00
C ARG A 152 12.65 -11.30 -23.57
N GLN A 153 12.93 -10.43 -24.54
CA GLN A 153 13.30 -9.04 -24.27
C GLN A 153 12.12 -8.25 -23.69
N ASN A 154 10.91 -8.46 -24.20
CA ASN A 154 9.68 -7.82 -23.70
C ASN A 154 9.37 -8.26 -22.27
N VAL A 155 9.39 -9.56 -21.98
CA VAL A 155 9.20 -10.12 -20.63
C VAL A 155 10.21 -9.55 -19.64
N MET A 156 11.48 -9.41 -20.03
CA MET A 156 12.52 -8.82 -19.18
C MET A 156 12.26 -7.33 -18.90
N GLN A 157 11.86 -6.56 -19.91
CA GLN A 157 11.55 -5.14 -19.77
C GLN A 157 10.28 -4.91 -18.95
N GLU A 158 9.20 -5.63 -19.24
CA GLU A 158 7.92 -5.54 -18.55
C GLU A 158 8.05 -5.94 -17.08
N THR A 159 8.70 -7.06 -16.78
CA THR A 159 8.93 -7.50 -15.40
C THR A 159 9.71 -6.44 -14.62
N SER A 160 10.76 -5.87 -15.23
CA SER A 160 11.56 -4.80 -14.62
C SER A 160 10.77 -3.51 -14.43
N ALA A 161 9.88 -3.16 -15.37
CA ALA A 161 9.02 -1.99 -15.29
C ALA A 161 7.95 -2.14 -14.21
N VAL A 162 7.24 -3.27 -14.18
CA VAL A 162 6.22 -3.61 -13.17
C VAL A 162 6.83 -3.64 -11.78
N LYS A 163 7.98 -4.31 -11.61
CA LYS A 163 8.73 -4.35 -10.36
C LYS A 163 9.08 -2.95 -9.85
N ARG A 164 9.67 -2.11 -10.70
CA ARG A 164 9.99 -0.71 -10.35
C ARG A 164 8.74 0.10 -10.02
N GLY A 165 7.66 -0.08 -10.78
CA GLY A 165 6.38 0.58 -10.55
C GLY A 165 5.78 0.24 -9.19
N ARG A 166 5.69 -1.05 -8.86
CA ARG A 166 5.15 -1.54 -7.57
C ARG A 166 6.00 -1.08 -6.39
N LYS A 167 7.33 -1.18 -6.47
CA LYS A 167 8.23 -0.69 -5.41
C LYS A 167 8.09 0.82 -5.21
N ARG A 168 8.07 1.59 -6.29
CA ARG A 168 7.92 3.05 -6.23
C ARG A 168 6.58 3.45 -5.60
N SER A 169 5.50 2.78 -5.98
CA SER A 169 4.18 3.02 -5.41
C SER A 169 4.14 2.73 -3.91
N THR A 170 4.66 1.58 -3.50
CA THR A 170 4.70 1.16 -2.08
C THR A 170 5.51 2.16 -1.24
N THR A 171 6.72 2.52 -1.69
CA THR A 171 7.56 3.50 -1.00
C THR A 171 6.92 4.89 -0.95
N LYS A 172 6.27 5.32 -2.04
CA LYS A 172 5.55 6.61 -2.07
C LYS A 172 4.43 6.63 -1.04
N ASN A 173 3.65 5.55 -0.95
CA ASN A 173 2.56 5.45 0.02
C ASN A 173 3.09 5.43 1.46
N ALA A 174 4.16 4.68 1.71
CA ALA A 174 4.82 4.63 3.02
C ALA A 174 5.30 6.02 3.48
N ILE A 175 5.91 6.79 2.59
CA ILE A 175 6.35 8.16 2.89
C ILE A 175 5.15 9.08 3.11
N LYS A 176 4.14 9.04 2.23
CA LYS A 176 2.92 9.85 2.35
C LYS A 176 2.25 9.64 3.71
N TRP A 177 2.01 8.38 4.05
CA TRP A 177 1.32 8.01 5.28
C TRP A 177 2.21 8.22 6.52
N GLY A 178 3.52 8.02 6.41
CA GLY A 178 4.47 8.35 7.48
C GLY A 178 4.48 9.83 7.84
N ILE A 179 4.50 10.72 6.84
CA ILE A 179 4.40 12.17 7.07
C ILE A 179 3.06 12.53 7.72
N GLY A 180 1.96 11.95 7.23
CA GLY A 180 0.64 12.19 7.80
C GLY A 180 0.55 11.73 9.27
N ALA A 181 1.10 10.56 9.61
CA ALA A 181 1.13 10.06 10.98
C ALA A 181 1.93 10.97 11.92
N ILE A 182 3.06 11.52 11.46
CA ILE A 182 3.84 12.50 12.22
C ILE A 182 3.00 13.75 12.49
N ILE A 183 2.43 14.36 11.45
CA ILE A 183 1.63 15.58 11.58
C ILE A 183 0.50 15.37 12.59
N VAL A 184 -0.25 14.28 12.45
CA VAL A 184 -1.38 13.93 13.34
C VAL A 184 -0.90 13.72 14.78
N SER A 185 0.18 12.96 14.97
CA SER A 185 0.75 12.71 16.31
C SER A 185 1.14 14.03 16.99
N PHE A 186 1.86 14.91 16.29
CA PHE A 186 2.24 16.22 16.81
C PHE A 186 1.02 17.11 17.12
N THR A 187 0.02 17.15 16.24
CA THR A 187 -1.21 17.93 16.47
C THR A 187 -1.98 17.42 17.68
N LEU A 188 -2.09 16.10 17.86
CA LEU A 188 -2.77 15.51 19.03
C LEU A 188 -2.01 15.78 20.33
N VAL A 189 -0.67 15.71 20.33
CA VAL A 189 0.14 16.12 21.48
C VAL A 189 -0.05 17.60 21.78
N TYR A 190 -0.12 18.45 20.76
CA TYR A 190 -0.38 19.88 20.92
C TYR A 190 -1.76 20.15 21.52
N LEU A 191 -2.81 19.48 21.02
CA LEU A 191 -4.17 19.54 21.57
C LEU A 191 -4.22 19.03 23.01
N TRP A 192 -3.50 17.95 23.32
CA TRP A 192 -3.36 17.47 24.69
C TRP A 192 -2.71 18.53 25.60
N ARG A 193 -1.71 19.27 25.13
CA ARG A 193 -1.12 20.38 25.90
C ARG A 193 -2.09 21.54 26.07
N LEU A 194 -2.83 21.93 25.04
CA LEU A 194 -3.82 23.00 25.13
C LEU A 194 -4.96 22.67 26.11
N THR A 195 -5.35 21.38 26.18
CA THR A 195 -6.41 20.91 27.08
C THR A 195 -5.95 20.61 28.50
N GLN A 196 -4.81 21.18 28.94
CA GLN A 196 -4.34 21.06 30.32
C GLN A 196 -5.38 21.54 31.34
N TRP A 197 -6.16 22.57 31.00
CA TRP A 197 -7.25 23.10 31.83
C TRP A 197 -8.30 22.03 32.19
N ALA A 198 -8.58 21.07 31.31
CA ALA A 198 -9.55 20.00 31.56
C ALA A 198 -9.05 18.95 32.57
N ARG A 199 -7.73 18.90 32.82
CA ARG A 199 -7.08 17.91 33.67
C ARG A 199 -6.75 18.46 35.06
N VAL A 200 -6.45 19.74 35.16
CA VAL A 200 -6.17 20.39 36.44
C VAL A 200 -7.49 20.84 37.07
N PRO A 201 -7.84 20.40 38.29
CA PRO A 201 -9.02 20.93 38.97
C PRO A 201 -8.80 22.42 39.22
N VAL A 202 -9.66 23.27 38.65
CA VAL A 202 -9.71 24.69 39.00
C VAL A 202 -10.11 24.77 40.47
N ILE A 203 -9.13 25.06 41.34
CA ILE A 203 -9.42 25.46 42.72
C ILE A 203 -10.11 26.81 42.61
N LYS A 204 -11.45 26.80 42.60
CA LYS A 204 -12.24 28.02 42.76
C LYS A 204 -11.85 28.62 44.10
N LYS A 205 -11.00 29.66 44.08
CA LYS A 205 -10.88 30.56 45.22
C LYS A 205 -12.24 31.21 45.39
N LEU A 206 -12.99 30.74 46.38
CA LEU A 206 -14.17 31.41 46.89
C LEU A 206 -13.74 32.84 47.26
N ARG A 207 -14.31 33.82 46.58
CA ARG A 207 -14.25 35.23 46.96
C ARG A 207 -15.63 35.83 46.78
#